data_AF-A0A7K3HKJ5-F1
#
_entry.id   AF-A0A7K3HKJ5-F1
#
_cell.length_a   1.000
_cell.length_b   1.000
_cell.length_c   1.000
_cell.angle_alpha   90.00
_cell.angle_beta   90.00
_cell.angle_gamma   90.00
#
_symmetry.space_group_name_H-M   'P 1'
#
loop_
_entity.id
_entity.type
_entity.pdbx_description
1 polymer ?
#
loop_
_entity_poly.entity_id
_entity_poly.type
_entity_poly.pdbx_seq_one_letter_code
_entity_poly.pdbx_strand_id
1 'polypeptide(L)'
;MSGPSGPAQATPHTSSRSAVLDVIRAAGTISRVGLVRATGFTGATISTVVRRLIDDGLVVETGRAESTGGKPRVLLQLNQSSRYAVGVHLDQAGITYVLTNLGGSVVARMSRAGVGAEDPPVVVERMAREVDALIDGVGVERGRVLGLGLVSPGPLTPTSGMRLTPPAMRPWEDYPLDRALEKATGLPVVLDNDATAAALGEHWSGVVGGTSTFAALYMGTGIGAGLLINGLAYRGASGNAGEIGHICLDVEGPECWCGARGCTEVMAGPASVVAAARADAHLARVTGLTGENGAKGARPSVVAEFAA
;
A
#
# COMPACT_ATOMS: atom_id res chain seq x y z
N MET A 1 21.25 -13.07 30.00
CA MET A 1 20.11 -12.46 30.70
C MET A 1 19.49 -11.44 29.77
N SER A 2 18.47 -11.86 29.03
CA SER A 2 17.78 -11.03 28.03
C SER A 2 16.73 -10.21 28.76
N GLY A 3 16.92 -8.90 28.83
CA GLY A 3 15.93 -7.97 29.38
C GLY A 3 14.66 -7.94 28.52
N PRO A 4 13.50 -7.62 29.09
CA PRO A 4 12.25 -7.56 28.35
C PRO A 4 12.32 -6.41 27.32
N SER A 5 11.97 -6.72 26.08
CA SER A 5 11.72 -5.78 25.01
C SER A 5 10.63 -4.79 25.45
N GLY A 6 11.01 -3.52 25.63
CA GLY A 6 10.08 -2.44 25.93
C GLY A 6 9.06 -2.24 24.81
N PRO A 7 7.89 -1.64 25.10
CA PRO A 7 6.87 -1.40 24.09
C PRO A 7 7.43 -0.53 22.97
N ALA A 8 7.12 -0.91 21.73
CA ALA A 8 7.48 -0.17 20.52
C ALA A 8 7.17 1.33 20.71
N GLN A 9 8.20 2.16 20.57
CA GLN A 9 8.04 3.60 20.68
C GLN A 9 7.12 4.10 19.56
N ALA A 10 6.09 4.84 19.97
CA ALA A 10 5.06 5.38 19.10
C ALA A 10 5.66 6.25 17.99
N THR A 11 5.14 6.08 16.78
CA THR A 11 5.36 6.94 15.60
C THR A 11 5.12 8.41 15.97
N PRO A 12 5.76 9.41 15.34
CA PRO A 12 5.53 10.81 15.67
C PRO A 12 4.11 11.21 15.27
N HIS A 13 3.18 11.07 16.20
CA HIS A 13 1.80 11.49 16.00
C HIS A 13 1.74 13.02 16.01
N THR A 14 1.26 13.60 14.91
CA THR A 14 1.11 15.06 14.75
C THR A 14 0.11 15.67 15.75
N SER A 15 -0.70 14.84 16.45
CA SER A 15 -1.63 15.28 17.50
C SER A 15 -1.93 14.17 18.53
N SER A 16 -2.42 14.55 19.71
CA SER A 16 -2.95 13.59 20.69
C SER A 16 -4.13 12.77 20.16
N ARG A 17 -4.88 13.30 19.18
CA ARG A 17 -6.00 12.60 18.55
C ARG A 17 -5.54 11.43 17.68
N SER A 18 -4.54 11.63 16.83
CA SER A 18 -3.99 10.54 15.99
C SER A 18 -3.31 9.48 16.84
N ALA A 19 -2.53 9.88 17.85
CA ALA A 19 -1.92 8.94 18.80
C ALA A 19 -2.94 8.02 19.49
N VAL A 20 -4.02 8.60 20.01
CA VAL A 20 -5.08 7.83 20.68
C VAL A 20 -5.79 6.90 19.70
N LEU A 21 -6.10 7.37 18.49
CA LEU A 21 -6.76 6.55 17.48
C LEU A 21 -5.89 5.36 17.04
N ASP A 22 -4.59 5.58 16.84
CA ASP A 22 -3.62 4.54 16.46
C ASP A 22 -3.49 3.47 17.54
N VAL A 23 -3.47 3.87 18.82
CA VAL A 23 -3.45 2.92 19.95
C VAL A 23 -4.76 2.12 20.01
N ILE A 24 -5.93 2.76 19.80
CA ILE A 24 -7.22 2.04 19.77
C ILE A 24 -7.22 1.01 18.64
N ARG A 25 -6.75 1.39 17.44
CA ARG A 25 -6.66 0.51 16.28
C ARG A 25 -5.73 -0.67 16.54
N ALA A 26 -4.52 -0.42 17.07
CA ALA A 26 -3.53 -1.47 17.31
C ALA A 26 -3.95 -2.44 18.43
N ALA A 27 -4.67 -1.96 19.46
CA ALA A 27 -5.11 -2.79 20.58
C ALA A 27 -6.36 -3.64 20.25
N GLY A 28 -7.11 -3.30 19.19
CA GLY A 28 -8.43 -3.87 18.89
C GLY A 28 -9.51 -3.39 19.87
N THR A 29 -9.36 -3.70 21.16
CA THR A 29 -10.21 -3.20 22.25
C THR A 29 -9.37 -2.65 23.41
N ILE A 30 -9.74 -1.48 23.95
CA ILE A 30 -8.96 -0.84 25.03
C ILE A 30 -9.82 0.04 25.94
N SER A 31 -9.49 0.09 27.24
CA SER A 31 -10.15 1.02 28.17
C SER A 31 -9.47 2.40 28.19
N ARG A 32 -10.17 3.45 28.65
CA ARG A 32 -9.58 4.79 28.84
C ARG A 32 -8.33 4.79 29.74
N VAL A 33 -8.31 3.94 30.77
CA VAL A 33 -7.12 3.76 31.62
C VAL A 33 -5.99 3.07 30.87
N GLY A 34 -6.31 2.12 29.99
CA GLY A 34 -5.34 1.51 29.08
C GLY A 34 -4.72 2.55 28.16
N LEU A 35 -5.53 3.47 27.60
CA LEU A 35 -5.05 4.57 26.77
C LEU A 35 -4.11 5.52 27.52
N VAL A 36 -4.43 5.88 28.77
CA VAL A 36 -3.52 6.67 29.62
C VAL A 36 -2.16 5.98 29.76
N ARG A 37 -2.15 4.67 30.04
CA ARG A 37 -0.91 3.89 30.19
C ARG A 37 -0.11 3.77 28.90
N ALA A 38 -0.79 3.55 27.77
CA ALA A 38 -0.14 3.35 26.47
C ALA A 38 0.37 4.64 25.84
N THR A 39 -0.32 5.76 26.05
CA THR A 39 0.01 7.05 25.41
C THR A 39 0.78 8.01 26.31
N GLY A 40 0.72 7.83 27.64
CA GLY A 40 1.28 8.77 28.62
C GLY A 40 0.48 10.06 28.82
N PHE A 41 -0.65 10.24 28.12
CA PHE A 41 -1.51 11.42 28.30
C PHE A 41 -2.31 11.36 29.61
N THR A 42 -2.71 12.54 30.12
CA THR A 42 -3.56 12.64 31.32
C THR A 42 -4.96 12.08 31.06
N GLY A 43 -5.64 11.64 32.12
CA GLY A 43 -7.03 11.15 32.03
C GLY A 43 -8.02 12.19 31.47
N ALA A 44 -7.79 13.49 31.75
CA ALA A 44 -8.59 14.59 31.20
C ALA A 44 -8.41 14.74 29.68
N THR A 45 -7.16 14.66 29.20
CA THR A 45 -6.85 14.68 27.76
C THR A 45 -7.47 13.48 27.06
N ILE A 46 -7.29 12.26 27.58
CA ILE A 46 -7.90 11.05 27.01
C ILE A 46 -9.41 11.15 26.95
N SER A 47 -10.07 11.62 28.03
CA SER A 47 -11.53 11.76 28.06
C SER A 47 -12.04 12.74 27.00
N THR A 48 -11.32 13.86 26.79
CA THR A 48 -11.66 14.86 25.79
C THR A 48 -11.47 14.33 24.36
N VAL A 49 -10.34 13.65 24.10
CA VAL A 49 -10.03 13.09 22.78
C VAL A 49 -10.99 11.96 22.43
N VAL A 50 -11.22 11.02 23.34
CA VAL A 50 -12.14 9.89 23.13
C VAL A 50 -13.57 10.39 22.86
N ARG A 51 -14.04 11.41 23.59
CA ARG A 51 -15.36 11.98 23.34
C ARG A 51 -15.49 12.48 21.91
N ARG A 52 -14.52 13.26 21.43
CA ARG A 52 -14.50 13.74 20.04
C ARG A 52 -14.47 12.59 19.03
N LEU A 53 -13.64 11.57 19.26
CA LEU A 53 -13.59 10.40 18.38
C LEU A 53 -14.92 9.63 18.32
N ILE A 54 -15.67 9.58 19.42
CA ILE A 54 -17.03 9.02 19.46
C ILE A 54 -18.02 9.94 18.74
N ASP A 55 -17.96 11.25 18.98
CA ASP A 55 -18.81 12.25 18.32
C ASP A 55 -18.63 12.23 16.79
N ASP A 56 -17.40 12.00 16.32
CA ASP A 56 -17.06 11.86 14.89
C ASP A 56 -17.45 10.48 14.32
N GLY A 57 -17.88 9.55 15.19
CA GLY A 57 -18.27 8.19 14.85
C GLY A 57 -17.10 7.24 14.57
N LEU A 58 -15.85 7.63 14.86
CA LEU A 58 -14.63 6.84 14.59
C LEU A 58 -14.38 5.77 15.65
N VAL A 59 -14.88 5.96 16.87
CA VAL A 59 -14.72 5.06 18.01
C VAL A 59 -16.09 4.75 18.61
N VAL A 60 -16.29 3.52 19.06
CA VAL A 60 -17.50 3.07 19.75
C VAL A 60 -17.16 2.45 21.09
N GLU A 61 -18.12 2.50 22.03
CA GLU A 61 -18.03 1.81 23.31
C GLU A 61 -18.59 0.38 23.18
N THR A 62 -17.75 -0.63 23.41
CA THR A 62 -18.11 -2.05 23.23
C THR A 62 -18.14 -2.79 24.55
N GLY A 63 -19.31 -2.81 25.19
CA GLY A 63 -19.54 -3.59 26.41
C GLY A 63 -18.67 -3.17 27.61
N ARG A 64 -18.46 -4.11 28.54
CA ARG A 64 -17.69 -3.91 29.78
C ARG A 64 -16.68 -5.04 29.94
N ALA A 65 -15.43 -4.72 30.30
CA ALA A 65 -14.42 -5.72 30.64
C ALA A 65 -14.76 -6.44 31.96
N GLU A 66 -14.31 -7.70 32.10
CA GLU A 66 -14.40 -8.44 33.36
C GLU A 66 -13.73 -7.66 34.51
N SER A 67 -14.40 -7.63 35.68
CA SER A 67 -13.95 -6.85 36.82
C SER A 67 -12.87 -7.60 37.60
N THR A 68 -11.66 -7.05 37.65
CA THR A 68 -10.58 -7.51 38.55
C THR A 68 -10.63 -6.83 39.93
N GLY A 69 -11.83 -6.43 40.38
CA GLY A 69 -12.04 -5.56 41.54
C GLY A 69 -12.24 -4.09 41.14
N GLY A 70 -13.46 -3.56 41.36
CA GLY A 70 -13.86 -2.19 41.02
C GLY A 70 -15.04 -2.10 40.03
N LYS A 71 -15.48 -0.88 39.69
CA LYS A 71 -16.57 -0.65 38.73
C LYS A 71 -16.15 -1.19 37.34
N PRO A 72 -17.00 -1.99 36.66
CA PRO A 72 -16.70 -2.54 35.34
C PRO A 72 -16.29 -1.46 34.34
N ARG A 73 -15.23 -1.71 33.56
CA ARG A 73 -14.62 -0.72 32.67
C ARG A 73 -15.28 -0.76 31.30
N VAL A 74 -15.64 0.40 30.78
CA VAL A 74 -16.10 0.52 29.39
C VAL A 74 -14.91 0.32 28.45
N LEU A 75 -15.06 -0.57 27.48
CA LEU A 75 -14.08 -0.80 26.42
C LEU A 75 -14.39 0.09 25.22
N LEU A 76 -13.35 0.52 24.54
CA LEU A 76 -13.38 1.31 23.31
C LEU A 76 -12.83 0.45 22.19
N GLN A 77 -13.44 0.58 21.02
CA GLN A 77 -13.01 -0.07 19.79
C GLN A 77 -13.16 0.92 18.61
N LEU A 78 -12.36 0.70 17.57
CA LEU A 78 -12.53 1.40 16.31
C LEU A 78 -13.88 1.07 15.66
N ASN A 79 -14.62 2.07 15.22
CA ASN A 79 -15.78 1.86 14.38
C ASN A 79 -15.32 1.59 12.94
N GLN A 80 -14.99 0.34 12.63
CA GLN A 80 -14.35 -0.02 11.36
C GLN A 80 -15.17 0.38 10.13
N SER A 81 -16.50 0.32 10.19
CA SER A 81 -17.41 0.69 9.09
C SER A 81 -17.75 2.19 9.02
N SER A 82 -17.12 3.01 9.86
CA SER A 82 -17.38 4.46 9.86
C SER A 82 -16.84 5.16 8.62
N ARG A 83 -15.69 4.70 8.10
CA ARG A 83 -14.97 5.30 6.97
C ARG A 83 -14.28 4.24 6.13
N TYR A 84 -14.00 4.62 4.89
CA TYR A 84 -13.40 3.75 3.88
C TYR A 84 -12.30 4.49 3.12
N ALA A 85 -11.42 3.75 2.44
CA ALA A 85 -10.45 4.30 1.51
C ALA A 85 -10.32 3.39 0.29
N VAL A 86 -10.01 3.97 -0.86
CA VAL A 86 -9.74 3.21 -2.09
C VAL A 86 -8.24 3.07 -2.26
N GLY A 87 -7.77 1.89 -2.62
CA GLY A 87 -6.41 1.65 -3.10
C GLY A 87 -6.43 1.27 -4.58
N VAL A 88 -5.58 1.89 -5.39
CA VAL A 88 -5.42 1.54 -6.80
C VAL A 88 -3.94 1.30 -7.08
N HIS A 89 -3.61 0.10 -7.55
CA HIS A 89 -2.28 -0.22 -8.05
C HIS A 89 -2.35 -0.30 -9.58
N LEU A 90 -1.75 0.68 -10.24
CA LEU A 90 -1.60 0.76 -11.68
C LEU A 90 -0.31 0.09 -12.11
N ASP A 91 -0.39 -0.83 -13.07
CA ASP A 91 0.76 -1.48 -13.70
C ASP A 91 0.46 -1.76 -15.19
N GLN A 92 1.50 -2.07 -15.96
CA GLN A 92 1.41 -2.40 -17.37
C GLN A 92 0.55 -3.64 -17.62
N ALA A 93 0.69 -4.67 -16.78
CA ALA A 93 -0.01 -5.94 -16.96
C ALA A 93 -1.45 -5.91 -16.43
N GLY A 94 -1.68 -5.23 -15.30
CA GLY A 94 -2.96 -5.22 -14.60
C GLY A 94 -3.15 -3.96 -13.76
N ILE A 95 -4.40 -3.58 -13.53
CA ILE A 95 -4.76 -2.60 -12.50
C ILE A 95 -5.55 -3.31 -11.42
N THR A 96 -5.14 -3.15 -10.17
CA THR A 96 -5.84 -3.71 -9.00
C THR A 96 -6.49 -2.59 -8.22
N TYR A 97 -7.74 -2.79 -7.84
CA TYR A 97 -8.52 -1.87 -7.03
C TYR A 97 -8.94 -2.57 -5.74
N VAL A 98 -8.85 -1.88 -4.62
CA VAL A 98 -9.32 -2.34 -3.31
C VAL A 98 -10.11 -1.24 -2.62
N LEU A 99 -11.14 -1.63 -1.88
CA LEU A 99 -11.83 -0.77 -0.94
C LEU A 99 -11.52 -1.30 0.46
N THR A 100 -10.95 -0.47 1.33
CA THR A 100 -10.65 -0.83 2.71
C THR A 100 -11.56 -0.08 3.67
N ASN A 101 -11.81 -0.68 4.83
CA ASN A 101 -12.48 -0.02 5.94
C ASN A 101 -11.47 0.74 6.82
N LEU A 102 -11.93 1.46 7.86
CA LEU A 102 -11.06 2.24 8.74
C LEU A 102 -10.04 1.38 9.52
N GLY A 103 -10.33 0.09 9.70
CA GLY A 103 -9.40 -0.88 10.30
C GLY A 103 -8.30 -1.35 9.35
N GLY A 104 -8.40 -1.05 8.06
CA GLY A 104 -7.48 -1.50 7.01
C GLY A 104 -7.88 -2.82 6.34
N SER A 105 -8.98 -3.45 6.76
CA SER A 105 -9.47 -4.69 6.14
C SER A 105 -10.02 -4.41 4.74
N VAL A 106 -9.69 -5.26 3.78
CA VAL A 106 -10.22 -5.20 2.41
C VAL A 106 -11.67 -5.67 2.41
N VAL A 107 -12.58 -4.78 2.02
CA VAL A 107 -14.03 -5.02 1.94
C VAL A 107 -14.43 -5.46 0.53
N ALA A 108 -13.74 -4.95 -0.48
CA ALA A 108 -13.91 -5.37 -1.87
C ALA A 108 -12.59 -5.25 -2.63
N ARG A 109 -12.43 -6.10 -3.64
CA ARG A 109 -11.26 -6.12 -4.52
C ARG A 109 -11.70 -6.44 -5.93
N MET A 110 -11.06 -5.81 -6.91
CA MET A 110 -11.17 -6.22 -8.30
C MET A 110 -9.85 -6.04 -9.05
N SER A 111 -9.71 -6.76 -10.16
CA SER A 111 -8.60 -6.59 -11.10
C SER A 111 -9.14 -6.34 -12.51
N ARG A 112 -8.43 -5.50 -13.25
CA ARG A 112 -8.70 -5.13 -14.64
C ARG A 112 -7.43 -5.23 -15.47
N ALA A 113 -7.58 -5.17 -16.79
CA ALA A 113 -6.45 -5.04 -17.69
C ALA A 113 -5.59 -3.82 -17.31
N GLY A 114 -4.28 -3.96 -17.45
CA GLY A 114 -3.30 -2.91 -17.21
C GLY A 114 -3.41 -1.75 -18.18
N VAL A 115 -2.45 -0.83 -18.14
CA VAL A 115 -2.46 0.35 -19.01
C VAL A 115 -2.29 0.02 -20.50
N GLY A 116 -1.68 -1.13 -20.81
CA GLY A 116 -1.47 -1.56 -22.20
C GLY A 116 -0.71 -0.52 -23.02
N ALA A 117 -1.24 -0.18 -24.18
CA ALA A 117 -0.73 0.88 -25.06
C ALA A 117 -1.72 2.05 -25.18
N GLU A 118 -2.67 2.14 -24.23
CA GLU A 118 -3.68 3.21 -24.22
C GLU A 118 -3.08 4.51 -23.69
N ASP A 119 -3.59 5.64 -24.18
CA ASP A 119 -3.17 6.96 -23.71
C ASP A 119 -3.60 7.18 -22.24
N PRO A 120 -2.78 7.85 -21.41
CA PRO A 120 -3.06 8.02 -19.98
C PRO A 120 -4.45 8.60 -19.64
N PRO A 121 -4.99 9.61 -20.37
CA PRO A 121 -6.33 10.12 -20.09
C PRO A 121 -7.44 9.06 -20.20
N VAL A 122 -7.35 8.17 -21.19
CA VAL A 122 -8.32 7.07 -21.40
C VAL A 122 -8.28 6.10 -20.23
N VAL A 123 -7.07 5.78 -19.76
CA VAL A 123 -6.87 4.89 -18.62
C VAL A 123 -7.36 5.54 -17.32
N VAL A 124 -7.14 6.84 -17.12
CA VAL A 124 -7.66 7.59 -15.96
C VAL A 124 -9.19 7.58 -15.92
N GLU A 125 -9.86 7.83 -17.04
CA GLU A 125 -11.32 7.75 -17.13
C GLU A 125 -11.84 6.34 -16.84
N ARG A 126 -11.13 5.31 -17.32
CA ARG A 126 -11.44 3.92 -16.97
C ARG A 126 -11.27 3.68 -15.47
N MET A 127 -10.16 4.10 -14.88
CA MET A 127 -9.92 3.94 -13.44
C MET A 127 -11.00 4.61 -12.61
N ALA A 128 -11.42 5.83 -12.96
CA ALA A 128 -12.48 6.54 -12.26
C ALA A 128 -13.80 5.76 -12.27
N ARG A 129 -14.21 5.23 -13.43
CA ARG A 129 -15.41 4.38 -13.55
C ARG A 129 -15.31 3.10 -12.71
N GLU A 130 -14.14 2.47 -12.66
CA GLU A 130 -13.94 1.25 -11.86
C GLU A 130 -13.92 1.56 -10.35
N VAL A 131 -13.42 2.74 -9.96
CA VAL A 131 -13.53 3.22 -8.56
C VAL A 131 -14.99 3.43 -8.17
N ASP A 132 -15.79 4.08 -9.02
CA ASP A 132 -17.22 4.25 -8.79
C ASP A 132 -17.94 2.90 -8.67
N ALA A 133 -17.68 1.99 -9.61
CA ALA A 133 -18.24 0.65 -9.59
C ALA A 133 -17.85 -0.15 -8.33
N LEU A 134 -16.64 0.04 -7.80
CA LEU A 134 -16.20 -0.59 -6.55
C LEU A 134 -17.00 -0.10 -5.35
N ILE A 135 -17.17 1.22 -5.24
CA ILE A 135 -17.85 1.87 -4.11
C ILE A 135 -19.35 1.51 -4.14
N ASP A 136 -19.97 1.65 -5.32
CA ASP A 136 -21.39 1.38 -5.52
C ASP A 136 -21.71 -0.10 -5.33
N GLY A 137 -20.83 -0.99 -5.79
CA GLY A 137 -20.99 -2.45 -5.66
C GLY A 137 -21.03 -2.94 -4.20
N VAL A 138 -20.38 -2.23 -3.27
CA VAL A 138 -20.45 -2.52 -1.82
C VAL A 138 -21.63 -1.80 -1.15
N GLY A 139 -22.18 -0.77 -1.78
CA GLY A 139 -23.26 0.04 -1.22
C GLY A 139 -22.79 1.01 -0.13
N VAL A 140 -21.54 1.45 -0.19
CA VAL A 140 -20.99 2.45 0.74
C VAL A 140 -21.34 3.85 0.25
N GLU A 141 -21.79 4.71 1.15
CA GLU A 141 -22.00 6.12 0.87
C GLU A 141 -20.66 6.80 0.50
N ARG A 142 -20.60 7.44 -0.68
CA ARG A 142 -19.38 8.10 -1.18
C ARG A 142 -18.77 9.09 -0.20
N GLY A 143 -19.58 9.81 0.57
CA GLY A 143 -19.11 10.75 1.62
C GLY A 143 -18.34 10.11 2.77
N ARG A 144 -18.36 8.77 2.90
CA ARG A 144 -17.57 8.01 3.88
C ARG A 144 -16.23 7.53 3.33
N VAL A 145 -15.99 7.67 2.02
CA VAL A 145 -14.71 7.36 1.39
C VAL A 145 -13.79 8.56 1.58
N LEU A 146 -12.72 8.38 2.35
CA LEU A 146 -11.80 9.46 2.74
C LEU A 146 -10.91 9.94 1.59
N GLY A 147 -10.65 9.07 0.62
CA GLY A 147 -9.74 9.34 -0.49
C GLY A 147 -9.27 8.07 -1.17
N LEU A 148 -8.27 8.23 -2.03
CA LEU A 148 -7.70 7.19 -2.87
C LEU A 148 -6.17 7.19 -2.74
N GLY A 149 -5.60 6.05 -2.36
CA GLY A 149 -4.18 5.77 -2.47
C GLY A 149 -3.86 5.17 -3.83
N LEU A 150 -3.11 5.89 -4.64
CA LEU A 150 -2.66 5.47 -5.96
C LEU A 150 -1.21 4.98 -5.87
N VAL A 151 -0.94 3.85 -6.50
CA VAL A 151 0.36 3.22 -6.55
C VAL A 151 0.73 3.01 -8.01
N SER A 152 1.93 3.42 -8.40
CA SER A 152 2.48 3.18 -9.73
C SER A 152 3.95 2.76 -9.67
N PRO A 153 4.50 2.17 -10.75
CA PRO A 153 5.93 1.99 -10.88
C PRO A 153 6.66 3.34 -10.75
N GLY A 154 7.84 3.30 -10.16
CA GLY A 154 8.73 4.45 -10.05
C GLY A 154 9.73 4.54 -11.21
N PRO A 155 10.63 5.52 -11.17
CA PRO A 155 10.66 6.61 -10.18
C PRO A 155 9.54 7.64 -10.40
N LEU A 156 9.12 8.33 -9.34
CA LEU A 156 8.13 9.41 -9.39
C LEU A 156 8.78 10.79 -9.53
N THR A 157 8.07 11.72 -10.18
CA THR A 157 8.46 13.11 -10.34
C THR A 157 7.89 13.98 -9.20
N PRO A 158 8.45 15.19 -8.95
CA PRO A 158 7.85 16.14 -8.02
C PRO A 158 6.45 16.64 -8.42
N THR A 159 6.08 16.47 -9.70
CA THR A 159 4.75 16.80 -10.23
C THR A 159 3.80 15.61 -10.20
N SER A 160 4.16 14.55 -9.47
CA SER A 160 3.37 13.31 -9.32
C SER A 160 3.11 12.57 -10.63
N GLY A 161 4.02 12.71 -11.59
CA GLY A 161 4.11 11.84 -12.76
C GLY A 161 5.13 10.73 -12.57
N MET A 162 5.24 9.85 -13.56
CA MET A 162 6.34 8.89 -13.62
C MET A 162 7.54 9.57 -14.28
N ARG A 163 8.74 9.25 -13.84
CA ARG A 163 10.01 9.67 -14.44
C ARG A 163 10.72 8.43 -14.94
N LEU A 164 11.52 8.54 -16.01
CA LEU A 164 12.34 7.43 -16.51
C LEU A 164 11.48 6.15 -16.63
N THR A 165 10.54 6.15 -17.56
CA THR A 165 9.65 5.00 -17.74
C THR A 165 10.25 4.02 -18.74
N PRO A 166 10.01 2.70 -18.57
CA PRO A 166 10.28 1.73 -19.61
C PRO A 166 9.57 2.11 -20.92
N PRO A 167 10.05 1.65 -22.09
CA PRO A 167 9.48 2.02 -23.39
C PRO A 167 7.95 1.90 -23.50
N ALA A 168 7.37 0.89 -22.86
CA ALA A 168 5.94 0.62 -22.88
C ALA A 168 5.10 1.60 -22.04
N MET A 169 5.71 2.35 -21.12
CA MET A 169 5.04 3.34 -20.27
C MET A 169 5.49 4.77 -20.55
N ARG A 170 6.19 5.04 -21.66
CA ARG A 170 6.58 6.40 -22.07
C ARG A 170 5.44 7.43 -22.08
N PRO A 171 4.21 7.11 -22.51
CA PRO A 171 3.11 8.07 -22.46
C PRO A 171 2.81 8.61 -21.04
N TRP A 172 3.25 7.91 -19.99
CA TRP A 172 3.05 8.27 -18.59
C TRP A 172 4.15 9.15 -18.01
N GLU A 173 5.22 9.40 -18.77
CA GLU A 173 6.30 10.27 -18.35
C GLU A 173 5.79 11.71 -18.15
N ASP A 174 6.03 12.26 -16.97
CA ASP A 174 5.57 13.58 -16.50
C ASP A 174 4.04 13.81 -16.55
N TYR A 175 3.23 12.79 -16.85
CA TYR A 175 1.77 12.90 -16.84
C TYR A 175 1.27 13.08 -15.39
N PRO A 176 0.46 14.11 -15.07
CA PRO A 176 0.02 14.43 -13.71
C PRO A 176 -1.09 13.48 -13.24
N LEU A 177 -0.71 12.22 -13.02
CA LEU A 177 -1.63 11.10 -12.85
C LEU A 177 -2.53 11.26 -11.62
N ASP A 178 -1.97 11.63 -10.49
CA ASP A 178 -2.70 11.87 -9.25
C ASP A 178 -3.79 12.95 -9.42
N ARG A 179 -3.45 14.09 -10.00
CA ARG A 179 -4.36 15.23 -10.22
C ARG A 179 -5.43 14.90 -11.25
N ALA A 180 -5.06 14.18 -12.31
CA ALA A 180 -6.01 13.73 -13.31
C ALA A 180 -7.04 12.78 -12.68
N LEU A 181 -6.58 11.84 -11.84
CA LEU A 181 -7.46 10.90 -11.15
C LEU A 181 -8.28 11.56 -10.04
N GLU A 182 -7.71 12.51 -9.29
CA GLU A 182 -8.43 13.33 -8.31
C GLU A 182 -9.57 14.10 -8.98
N LYS A 183 -9.29 14.75 -10.12
CA LYS A 183 -10.33 15.43 -10.90
C LYS A 183 -11.40 14.47 -11.42
N ALA A 184 -11.02 13.29 -11.89
CA ALA A 184 -11.94 12.32 -12.46
C ALA A 184 -12.83 11.64 -11.41
N THR A 185 -12.30 11.41 -10.20
CA THR A 185 -13.02 10.73 -9.10
C THR A 185 -13.68 11.69 -8.12
N GLY A 186 -13.21 12.94 -8.03
CA GLY A 186 -13.59 13.88 -6.97
C GLY A 186 -13.10 13.46 -5.58
N LEU A 187 -12.20 12.49 -5.48
CA LEU A 187 -11.60 12.03 -4.22
C LEU A 187 -10.18 12.57 -4.09
N PRO A 188 -9.74 12.98 -2.90
CA PRO A 188 -8.32 13.29 -2.67
C PRO A 188 -7.45 12.08 -3.04
N VAL A 189 -6.42 12.30 -3.85
CA VAL A 189 -5.49 11.25 -4.29
C VAL A 189 -4.12 11.47 -3.68
N VAL A 190 -3.54 10.40 -3.12
CA VAL A 190 -2.11 10.36 -2.76
C VAL A 190 -1.42 9.34 -3.65
N LEU A 191 -0.28 9.72 -4.25
CA LEU A 191 0.49 8.84 -5.12
C LEU A 191 1.76 8.35 -4.42
N ASP A 192 2.07 7.07 -4.62
CA ASP A 192 3.27 6.43 -4.11
C ASP A 192 3.87 5.43 -5.10
N ASN A 193 5.14 5.11 -4.91
CA ASN A 193 5.83 4.04 -5.60
C ASN A 193 5.39 2.67 -5.06
N ASP A 194 5.29 1.68 -5.95
CA ASP A 194 4.91 0.28 -5.65
C ASP A 194 5.74 -0.38 -4.55
N ALA A 195 7.06 -0.28 -4.59
CA ALA A 195 7.92 -0.87 -3.58
C ALA A 195 7.71 -0.22 -2.20
N THR A 196 7.55 1.11 -2.16
CA THR A 196 7.27 1.83 -0.90
C THR A 196 5.88 1.50 -0.35
N ALA A 197 4.86 1.47 -1.22
CA ALA A 197 3.50 1.10 -0.85
C ALA A 197 3.42 -0.35 -0.35
N ALA A 198 4.16 -1.28 -0.96
CA ALA A 198 4.27 -2.66 -0.50
C ALA A 198 4.88 -2.72 0.90
N ALA A 199 5.98 -2.01 1.15
CA ALA A 199 6.60 -1.97 2.47
C ALA A 199 5.67 -1.37 3.54
N LEU A 200 4.91 -0.32 3.20
CA LEU A 200 3.86 0.20 4.09
C LEU A 200 2.78 -0.87 4.34
N GLY A 201 2.30 -1.55 3.30
CA GLY A 201 1.30 -2.63 3.43
C GLY A 201 1.75 -3.75 4.38
N GLU A 202 3.01 -4.19 4.27
CA GLU A 202 3.63 -5.18 5.15
C GLU A 202 3.72 -4.69 6.62
N HIS A 203 4.00 -3.41 6.83
CA HIS A 203 4.02 -2.81 8.16
C HIS A 203 2.61 -2.72 8.77
N TRP A 204 1.61 -2.29 8.00
CA TRP A 204 0.25 -2.09 8.48
C TRP A 204 -0.53 -3.40 8.65
N SER A 205 -0.19 -4.45 7.90
CA SER A 205 -0.76 -5.79 8.06
C SER A 205 -0.25 -6.53 9.31
N GLY A 206 0.84 -6.05 9.92
CA GLY A 206 1.43 -6.64 11.12
C GLY A 206 2.36 -7.83 10.84
N VAL A 207 2.62 -8.17 9.58
CA VAL A 207 3.49 -9.29 9.17
C VAL A 207 4.94 -9.09 9.65
N VAL A 208 5.43 -7.85 9.63
CA VAL A 208 6.84 -7.53 9.95
C VAL A 208 7.11 -7.40 11.45
N GLY A 209 6.13 -7.70 12.31
CA GLY A 209 6.24 -7.60 13.77
C GLY A 209 6.55 -6.18 14.25
N GLY A 210 6.96 -6.02 15.51
CA GLY A 210 7.30 -4.71 16.09
C GLY A 210 8.59 -4.07 15.55
N THR A 211 9.20 -4.64 14.51
CA THR A 211 10.41 -4.12 13.88
C THR A 211 10.07 -2.86 13.12
N SER A 212 10.58 -1.72 13.60
CA SER A 212 10.30 -0.41 13.00
C SER A 212 11.16 -0.12 11.77
N THR A 213 12.20 -0.91 11.50
CA THR A 213 13.15 -0.67 10.40
C THR A 213 13.37 -1.94 9.59
N PHE A 214 13.02 -1.90 8.31
CA PHE A 214 13.20 -3.00 7.36
C PHE A 214 13.17 -2.50 5.91
N ALA A 215 13.53 -3.39 4.98
CA ALA A 215 13.36 -3.18 3.54
C ALA A 215 12.43 -4.26 2.97
N ALA A 216 11.42 -3.88 2.20
CA ALA A 216 10.65 -4.82 1.39
C ALA A 216 11.22 -4.82 -0.03
N LEU A 217 11.71 -5.97 -0.48
CA LEU A 217 12.13 -6.17 -1.86
C LEU A 217 10.90 -6.46 -2.71
N TYR A 218 10.61 -5.58 -3.65
CA TYR A 218 9.46 -5.69 -4.52
C TYR A 218 9.92 -6.11 -5.92
N MET A 219 9.41 -7.26 -6.38
CA MET A 219 9.63 -7.78 -7.72
C MET A 219 8.30 -7.77 -8.47
N GLY A 220 8.08 -6.70 -9.25
CA GLY A 220 6.89 -6.51 -10.08
C GLY A 220 7.26 -6.60 -11.56
N THR A 221 6.95 -5.56 -12.34
CA THR A 221 7.52 -5.42 -13.70
C THR A 221 9.04 -5.22 -13.63
N GLY A 222 9.52 -4.53 -12.59
CA GLY A 222 10.92 -4.27 -12.30
C GLY A 222 11.37 -4.80 -10.93
N ILE A 223 12.51 -4.30 -10.46
CA ILE A 223 13.02 -4.57 -9.10
C ILE A 223 13.16 -3.25 -8.33
N GLY A 224 12.48 -3.15 -7.20
CA GLY A 224 12.56 -2.01 -6.29
C GLY A 224 12.64 -2.44 -4.82
N ALA A 225 12.88 -1.46 -3.96
CA ALA A 225 12.86 -1.65 -2.51
C ALA A 225 12.12 -0.52 -1.80
N GLY A 226 11.13 -0.87 -0.99
CA GLY A 226 10.53 0.06 -0.04
C GLY A 226 11.29 0.02 1.28
N LEU A 227 11.78 1.18 1.73
CA LEU A 227 12.55 1.29 2.96
C LEU A 227 11.68 1.87 4.06
N LEU A 228 11.49 1.16 5.16
CA LEU A 228 10.91 1.68 6.39
C LEU A 228 12.01 1.86 7.43
N ILE A 229 12.07 3.05 8.03
CA ILE A 229 13.00 3.39 9.10
C ILE A 229 12.19 4.02 10.23
N ASN A 230 12.24 3.44 11.42
CA ASN A 230 11.45 3.89 12.58
C ASN A 230 9.93 3.98 12.32
N GLY A 231 9.38 3.05 11.54
CA GLY A 231 7.95 2.97 11.20
C GLY A 231 7.53 3.98 10.12
N LEU A 232 8.48 4.68 9.51
CA LEU A 232 8.24 5.70 8.49
C LEU A 232 8.89 5.28 7.18
N ALA A 233 8.17 5.49 6.07
CA ALA A 233 8.74 5.31 4.74
C ALA A 233 9.90 6.30 4.52
N TYR A 234 11.09 5.77 4.26
CA TYR A 234 12.25 6.54 3.88
C TYR A 234 12.32 6.69 2.36
N ARG A 235 12.10 7.91 1.88
CA ARG A 235 12.01 8.23 0.44
C ARG A 235 13.27 8.86 -0.15
N GLY A 236 14.23 9.24 0.69
CA GLY A 236 15.41 10.00 0.26
C GLY A 236 15.08 11.40 -0.26
N ALA A 237 16.11 12.12 -0.71
CA ALA A 237 15.98 13.54 -1.11
C ALA A 237 15.18 13.75 -2.41
N SER A 238 15.18 12.75 -3.30
CA SER A 238 14.45 12.79 -4.59
C SER A 238 13.05 12.19 -4.52
N GLY A 239 12.65 11.62 -3.38
CA GLY A 239 11.42 10.85 -3.26
C GLY A 239 11.51 9.39 -3.75
N ASN A 240 12.67 8.98 -4.29
CA ASN A 240 12.87 7.70 -4.99
C ASN A 240 14.01 6.87 -4.37
N ALA A 241 14.10 6.80 -3.03
CA ALA A 241 15.02 5.88 -2.39
C ALA A 241 14.59 4.43 -2.64
N GLY A 242 15.55 3.55 -2.84
CA GLY A 242 15.27 2.12 -3.04
C GLY A 242 15.14 1.67 -4.50
N GLU A 243 15.58 2.48 -5.46
CA GLU A 243 15.73 2.09 -6.89
C GLU A 243 16.89 1.10 -7.11
N ILE A 244 16.85 -0.03 -6.38
CA ILE A 244 17.90 -1.05 -6.39
C ILE A 244 17.97 -1.80 -7.73
N GLY A 245 16.90 -1.77 -8.52
CA GLY A 245 16.84 -2.29 -9.88
C GLY A 245 17.88 -1.65 -10.81
N HIS A 246 18.30 -0.42 -10.52
CA HIS A 246 19.26 0.31 -11.34
C HIS A 246 20.68 0.36 -10.79
N ILE A 247 20.98 -0.39 -9.72
CA ILE A 247 22.36 -0.59 -9.25
C ILE A 247 23.12 -1.38 -10.31
N CYS A 248 24.27 -0.86 -10.74
CA CYS A 248 25.17 -1.55 -11.68
C CYS A 248 25.83 -2.75 -10.98
N LEU A 249 25.55 -3.96 -11.47
CA LEU A 249 26.20 -5.20 -11.04
C LEU A 249 27.32 -5.61 -11.99
N ASP A 250 27.21 -5.24 -13.27
CA ASP A 250 28.20 -5.56 -14.31
C ASP A 250 28.37 -4.37 -15.28
N VAL A 251 29.54 -3.72 -15.26
CA VAL A 251 29.80 -2.55 -16.12
C VAL A 251 29.83 -2.91 -17.61
N GLU A 252 30.13 -4.16 -17.94
CA GLU A 252 30.11 -4.69 -19.32
C GLU A 252 28.78 -5.38 -19.65
N GLY A 253 27.82 -5.36 -18.73
CA GLY A 253 26.51 -5.99 -18.86
C GLY A 253 25.61 -5.38 -19.95
N PRO A 254 24.38 -5.91 -20.11
CA PRO A 254 23.42 -5.44 -21.11
C PRO A 254 22.98 -4.00 -20.84
N GLU A 255 22.53 -3.32 -21.89
CA GLU A 255 21.96 -1.97 -21.77
C GLU A 255 20.66 -2.00 -20.96
N CYS A 256 20.52 -1.04 -20.06
CA CYS A 256 19.30 -0.80 -19.32
C CYS A 256 18.53 0.36 -19.95
N TRP A 257 17.20 0.27 -19.92
CA TRP A 257 16.33 1.32 -20.43
C TRP A 257 16.49 2.64 -19.65
N CYS A 258 17.07 2.62 -18.45
CA CYS A 258 17.42 3.83 -17.70
C CYS A 258 18.63 4.60 -18.28
N GLY A 259 19.31 4.04 -19.29
CA GLY A 259 20.49 4.61 -19.95
C GLY A 259 21.84 4.09 -19.43
N ALA A 260 21.85 3.31 -18.35
CA ALA A 260 23.06 2.66 -17.82
C ALA A 260 23.25 1.23 -18.40
N ARG A 261 24.25 0.49 -17.88
CA ARG A 261 24.55 -0.90 -18.25
C ARG A 261 24.62 -1.81 -17.02
N GLY A 262 24.27 -3.07 -17.22
CA GLY A 262 24.29 -4.15 -16.23
C GLY A 262 23.60 -3.82 -14.91
N CYS A 263 22.50 -3.08 -14.99
CA CYS A 263 21.63 -2.84 -13.85
C CYS A 263 21.04 -4.15 -13.31
N THR A 264 20.82 -4.24 -12.00
CA THR A 264 20.17 -5.38 -11.32
C THR A 264 18.93 -5.88 -12.06
N GLU A 265 18.06 -4.97 -12.51
CA GLU A 265 16.81 -5.30 -13.20
C GLU A 265 17.02 -6.00 -14.54
N VAL A 266 17.96 -5.54 -15.37
CA VAL A 266 18.22 -6.20 -16.66
C VAL A 266 18.95 -7.53 -16.51
N MET A 267 19.61 -7.75 -15.37
CA MET A 267 20.31 -8.99 -15.07
C MET A 267 19.41 -10.02 -14.38
N ALA A 268 18.55 -9.58 -13.45
CA ALA A 268 17.82 -10.44 -12.51
C ALA A 268 16.32 -10.09 -12.37
N GLY A 269 15.83 -9.11 -13.11
CA GLY A 269 14.42 -8.74 -13.12
C GLY A 269 13.53 -9.84 -13.69
N PRO A 270 12.21 -9.81 -13.42
CA PRO A 270 11.31 -10.89 -13.82
C PRO A 270 11.33 -11.22 -15.31
N ALA A 271 11.43 -10.20 -16.18
CA ALA A 271 11.57 -10.41 -17.62
C ALA A 271 12.86 -11.18 -17.99
N SER A 272 14.00 -10.82 -17.38
CA SER A 272 15.30 -11.47 -17.61
C SER A 272 15.32 -12.90 -17.08
N VAL A 273 14.73 -13.14 -15.90
CA VAL A 273 14.58 -14.49 -15.33
C VAL A 273 13.73 -15.39 -16.24
N VAL A 274 12.60 -14.88 -16.72
CA VAL A 274 11.73 -15.62 -17.64
C VAL A 274 12.42 -15.88 -18.98
N ALA A 275 13.16 -14.91 -19.51
CA ALA A 275 13.93 -15.08 -20.75
C ALA A 275 15.02 -16.15 -20.60
N ALA A 276 15.77 -16.14 -19.51
CA ALA A 276 16.78 -17.15 -19.20
C ALA A 276 16.15 -18.55 -19.06
N ALA A 277 15.01 -18.65 -18.36
CA ALA A 277 14.28 -19.92 -18.21
C ALA A 277 13.75 -20.46 -19.55
N ARG A 278 13.35 -19.59 -20.48
CA ARG A 278 12.94 -19.98 -21.85
C ARG A 278 14.09 -20.47 -22.70
N ALA A 279 15.29 -19.91 -22.51
CA ALA A 279 16.49 -20.31 -23.24
C ALA A 279 17.04 -21.67 -22.78
N ASP A 280 16.77 -22.07 -21.53
CA ASP A 280 17.13 -23.39 -21.01
C ASP A 280 16.04 -24.43 -21.34
N ALA A 281 16.39 -25.44 -22.15
CA ALA A 281 15.44 -26.45 -22.63
C ALA A 281 14.88 -27.37 -21.53
N HIS A 282 15.58 -27.53 -20.41
CA HIS A 282 15.07 -28.27 -19.27
C HIS A 282 14.07 -27.39 -18.49
N LEU A 283 14.46 -26.17 -18.14
CA LEU A 283 13.63 -25.21 -17.41
C LEU A 283 12.36 -24.87 -18.18
N ALA A 284 12.45 -24.58 -19.47
CA ALA A 284 11.30 -24.28 -20.31
C ALA A 284 10.28 -25.41 -20.28
N ARG A 285 10.73 -26.67 -20.28
CA ARG A 285 9.87 -27.86 -20.23
C ARG A 285 9.17 -28.02 -18.89
N VAL A 286 9.93 -27.93 -17.78
CA VAL A 286 9.35 -28.13 -16.43
C VAL A 286 8.44 -26.97 -16.00
N THR A 287 8.68 -25.77 -16.53
CA THR A 287 7.86 -24.57 -16.24
C THR A 287 6.72 -24.35 -17.24
N GLY A 288 6.64 -25.14 -18.32
CA GLY A 288 5.63 -24.97 -19.36
C GLY A 288 5.84 -23.73 -20.25
N LEU A 289 7.05 -23.18 -20.29
CA LEU A 289 7.42 -22.02 -21.11
C LEU A 289 7.84 -22.42 -22.55
N THR A 290 7.33 -23.52 -23.09
CA THR A 290 7.77 -24.15 -24.35
C THR A 290 7.08 -23.61 -25.63
N GLY A 291 6.49 -22.42 -25.63
CA GLY A 291 5.88 -21.84 -26.84
C GLY A 291 5.76 -20.31 -26.85
N GLU A 292 5.57 -19.75 -28.05
CA GLU A 292 5.33 -18.31 -28.32
C GLU A 292 3.92 -17.84 -27.90
N ASN A 293 3.02 -18.72 -27.45
CA ASN A 293 1.63 -18.42 -27.11
C ASN A 293 1.34 -18.34 -25.59
N GLY A 294 2.15 -17.60 -24.84
CA GLY A 294 1.86 -17.31 -23.41
C GLY A 294 0.69 -16.34 -23.18
N ALA A 295 0.13 -15.72 -24.23
CA ALA A 295 -0.83 -14.63 -24.11
C ALA A 295 -2.32 -15.02 -24.25
N LYS A 296 -2.65 -16.30 -24.45
CA LYS A 296 -4.04 -16.79 -24.59
C LYS A 296 -4.49 -17.80 -23.52
N GLY A 297 -3.73 -17.95 -22.44
CA GLY A 297 -4.29 -18.49 -21.21
C GLY A 297 -5.09 -17.38 -20.53
N ALA A 298 -6.31 -17.67 -20.06
CA ALA A 298 -7.03 -16.77 -19.17
C ALA A 298 -6.02 -16.24 -18.14
N ARG A 299 -5.75 -14.92 -18.16
CA ARG A 299 -4.96 -14.29 -17.10
C ARG A 299 -5.60 -14.77 -15.81
N PRO A 300 -4.89 -15.43 -14.89
CA PRO A 300 -5.50 -15.78 -13.62
C PRO A 300 -6.02 -14.47 -13.06
N SER A 301 -7.34 -14.30 -13.01
CA SER A 301 -7.90 -13.32 -12.12
C SER A 301 -7.43 -13.84 -10.77
N VAL A 302 -6.42 -13.21 -10.20
CA VAL A 302 -6.10 -13.42 -8.80
C VAL A 302 -7.23 -12.73 -8.03
N VAL A 303 -8.42 -13.34 -8.10
CA VAL A 303 -9.33 -13.42 -6.97
C VAL A 303 -8.59 -14.35 -6.02
N ALA A 304 -7.60 -13.81 -5.32
CA ALA A 304 -7.16 -14.48 -4.13
C ALA A 304 -8.34 -14.36 -3.17
N GLU A 305 -9.02 -15.48 -2.93
CA GLU A 305 -9.78 -15.68 -1.71
C GLU A 305 -8.81 -15.50 -0.54
N PHE A 306 -8.69 -14.26 -0.06
CA PHE A 306 -8.23 -14.02 1.30
C PHE A 306 -9.49 -13.85 2.14
N ALA A 307 -10.05 -15.00 2.54
CA ALA A 307 -11.07 -15.07 3.57
C ALA A 307 -10.41 -15.11 4.95
N ALA A 308 -11.01 -14.34 5.86
CA ALA A 308 -10.79 -14.20 7.31
C ALA A 308 -9.58 -13.37 7.75
#